data_AF-A0A5J9SJB0-F1
#
_entry.id   AF-A0A5J9SJB0-F1
#
_cell.length_a   1.000
_cell.length_b   1.000
_cell.length_c   1.000
_cell.angle_alpha   90.00
_cell.angle_beta   90.00
_cell.angle_gamma   90.00
#
_symmetry.space_group_name_H-M   'P 1'
#
loop_
_entity.id
_entity.type
_entity.pdbx_description
1 polymer ?
#
loop_
_entity_poly.entity_id
_entity_poly.type
_entity_poly.pdbx_seq_one_letter_code
_entity_poly.pdbx_strand_id
1 'polypeptide(L)'
;MVDVKNRWREVAVLAVNRYRENSEGKVVNAVTRKAALLLMMGHDGFSSPEVCLHYLLASDNADSVVLGAAVAELDGGEVVRMMKYLNKWIEKYLRFPEAQPCPDAAGMLGLEQCDSVPSFGAVTRALGVLLDNHFSHLVLNADVREDLRAVDAMMKELAAEAEASGPILDLLHRLKQDKEDRKHKIVPLDQPSSAYLVNMDS
;
A
#
# COMPACT_ATOMS: atom_id res chain seq x y z
N MET A 1 -0.77 8.46 23.33
CA MET A 1 -0.22 9.04 22.07
C MET A 1 1.31 9.01 22.04
N VAL A 2 2.02 9.56 23.04
CA VAL A 2 3.49 9.38 23.21
C VAL A 2 3.90 7.89 23.17
N ASP A 3 3.03 7.06 23.75
CA ASP A 3 3.18 5.61 23.82
C ASP A 3 3.17 4.88 22.46
N VAL A 4 2.55 5.45 21.43
CA VAL A 4 2.54 4.87 20.07
C VAL A 4 3.87 5.12 19.37
N LYS A 5 4.36 6.37 19.40
CA LYS A 5 5.67 6.71 18.81
C LYS A 5 6.80 5.94 19.50
N ASN A 6 6.71 5.76 20.81
CA ASN A 6 7.67 4.95 21.56
C ASN A 6 7.63 3.47 21.12
N ARG A 7 6.43 2.88 20.99
CA ARG A 7 6.27 1.52 20.45
C ARG A 7 6.85 1.37 19.05
N TRP A 8 6.61 2.33 18.15
CA TRP A 8 7.16 2.29 16.79
C TRP A 8 8.69 2.39 16.80
N ARG A 9 9.25 3.24 17.66
CA ARG A 9 10.70 3.34 17.87
C ARG A 9 11.29 2.03 18.39
N GLU A 10 10.67 1.44 19.40
CA GLU A 10 11.12 0.18 19.99
C GLU A 10 11.12 -0.97 18.97
N VAL A 11 10.05 -1.08 18.16
CA VAL A 11 9.97 -2.09 17.09
C VAL A 11 10.97 -1.79 15.96
N ALA A 12 11.18 -0.52 15.60
CA ALA A 12 12.21 -0.17 14.62
C ALA A 12 13.62 -0.56 15.10
N VAL A 13 13.93 -0.32 16.38
CA VAL A 13 15.21 -0.73 16.99
C VAL A 13 15.33 -2.25 17.04
N LEU A 14 14.26 -2.97 17.38
CA LEU A 14 14.21 -4.43 17.35
C LEU A 14 14.53 -4.96 15.94
N ALA A 15 13.93 -4.37 14.91
CA ALA A 15 14.18 -4.73 13.52
C ALA A 15 15.67 -4.56 13.19
N VAL A 16 16.26 -3.40 13.48
CA VAL A 16 17.68 -3.14 13.21
C VAL A 16 18.59 -4.13 13.94
N ASN A 17 18.31 -4.44 15.21
CA ASN A 17 19.09 -5.40 15.98
C ASN A 17 19.03 -6.81 15.38
N ARG A 18 17.85 -7.26 14.96
CA ARG A 18 17.68 -8.58 14.34
C ARG A 18 18.35 -8.70 12.98
N TYR A 19 18.34 -7.63 12.18
CA TYR A 19 19.08 -7.60 10.93
C TYR A 19 20.59 -7.82 11.17
N ARG A 20 21.12 -7.26 12.27
CA ARG A 20 22.53 -7.40 12.64
C ARG A 20 22.86 -8.80 13.17
N GLU A 21 21.95 -9.45 13.88
CA GLU A 21 22.13 -10.79 14.46
C GLU A 21 21.98 -11.92 13.44
N ASN A 22 21.12 -11.75 12.43
CA ASN A 22 20.82 -12.78 11.41
C ASN A 22 21.46 -12.48 10.04
N SER A 23 22.73 -12.07 10.00
CA SER A 23 23.40 -11.67 8.74
C SER A 23 23.40 -12.72 7.63
N GLU A 24 23.18 -14.00 7.96
CA GLU A 24 23.14 -15.12 7.00
C GLU A 24 21.73 -15.41 6.43
N GLY A 25 20.67 -14.96 7.09
CA GLY A 25 19.28 -15.22 6.72
C GLY A 25 18.72 -14.23 5.69
N LYS A 26 19.02 -14.41 4.40
CA LYS A 26 18.64 -13.46 3.31
C LYS A 26 17.16 -13.04 3.33
N VAL A 27 16.23 -13.96 3.59
CA VAL A 27 14.79 -13.69 3.64
C VAL A 27 14.41 -12.88 4.89
N VAL A 28 14.90 -13.28 6.07
CA VAL A 28 14.69 -12.57 7.34
C VAL A 28 15.22 -11.14 7.24
N ASN A 29 16.41 -10.97 6.66
CA ASN A 29 17.03 -9.67 6.45
C ASN A 29 16.22 -8.77 5.51
N ALA A 30 15.64 -9.34 4.44
CA ALA A 30 14.78 -8.59 3.54
C ALA A 30 13.47 -8.13 4.21
N VAL A 31 12.79 -9.02 4.97
CA VAL A 31 11.57 -8.67 5.72
C VAL A 31 11.87 -7.60 6.75
N THR A 32 12.95 -7.80 7.52
CA THR A 32 13.37 -6.89 8.59
C THR A 32 13.74 -5.51 8.06
N ARG A 33 14.49 -5.44 6.95
CA ARG A 33 14.85 -4.16 6.30
C ARG A 33 13.60 -3.40 5.82
N LYS A 34 12.65 -4.09 5.19
CA LYS A 34 11.40 -3.47 4.71
C LYS A 34 10.56 -2.93 5.87
N ALA A 35 10.35 -3.74 6.90
CA ALA A 35 9.61 -3.31 8.09
C ALA A 35 10.29 -2.13 8.80
N ALA A 36 11.61 -2.17 8.96
CA ALA A 36 12.37 -1.07 9.54
C ALA A 36 12.22 0.22 8.73
N LEU A 37 12.33 0.16 7.40
CA LEU A 37 12.15 1.33 6.53
C LEU A 37 10.77 1.97 6.72
N LEU A 38 9.71 1.17 6.69
CA LEU A 38 8.33 1.66 6.90
C LEU A 38 8.17 2.33 8.28
N LEU A 39 8.64 1.67 9.34
CA LEU A 39 8.54 2.19 10.71
C LEU A 39 9.31 3.50 10.88
N MET A 40 10.51 3.61 10.29
CA MET A 40 11.28 4.86 10.29
C MET A 40 10.54 5.97 9.51
N MET A 41 10.00 5.64 8.33
CA MET A 41 9.19 6.57 7.54
C MET A 41 8.00 7.10 8.34
N GLY A 42 7.27 6.22 9.02
CA GLY A 42 6.12 6.59 9.84
C GLY A 42 6.45 7.27 11.16
N HIS A 43 7.65 7.08 11.71
CA HIS A 43 8.05 7.72 12.96
C HIS A 43 8.56 9.16 12.77
N ASP A 44 9.39 9.39 11.74
CA ASP A 44 10.17 10.62 11.59
C ASP A 44 9.37 11.76 10.95
N GLY A 45 9.49 12.97 11.48
CA GLY A 45 8.88 14.18 10.89
C GLY A 45 7.36 14.32 11.11
N PHE A 46 6.72 13.35 11.76
CA PHE A 46 5.31 13.42 12.15
C PHE A 46 5.14 13.82 13.62
N SER A 47 4.16 14.66 13.88
CA SER A 47 3.67 15.00 15.21
C SER A 47 2.83 13.86 15.79
N SER A 48 2.59 13.90 17.09
CA SER A 48 1.79 12.87 17.76
C SER A 48 0.35 12.75 17.21
N PRO A 49 -0.37 13.84 16.87
CA PRO A 49 -1.69 13.74 16.24
C PRO A 49 -1.65 13.16 14.83
N GLU A 50 -0.62 13.48 14.04
CA GLU A 50 -0.45 12.91 12.69
C GLU A 50 -0.23 11.39 12.74
N VAL A 51 0.42 10.88 13.79
CA VAL A 51 0.57 9.42 13.98
C VAL A 51 -0.77 8.72 14.19
N CYS A 52 -1.79 9.39 14.74
CA CYS A 52 -3.14 8.83 14.81
C CYS A 52 -3.78 8.71 13.41
N LEU A 53 -3.50 9.66 12.52
CA LEU A 53 -3.97 9.60 11.13
C LEU A 53 -3.33 8.45 10.35
N HIS A 54 -2.16 7.96 10.76
CA HIS A 54 -1.56 6.77 10.16
C HIS A 54 -2.50 5.56 10.28
N TYR A 55 -3.07 5.33 11.47
CA TYR A 55 -4.01 4.24 11.69
C TYR A 55 -5.28 4.38 10.86
N LEU A 56 -5.79 5.61 10.74
CA LEU A 56 -6.97 5.88 9.92
C LEU A 56 -6.71 5.50 8.45
N LEU A 57 -5.58 5.92 7.89
CA LEU A 57 -5.25 5.68 6.49
C LEU A 57 -4.71 4.28 6.21
N ALA A 58 -4.15 3.59 7.22
CA ALA A 58 -3.70 2.21 7.10
C ALA A 58 -4.83 1.20 7.30
N SER A 59 -5.95 1.60 7.92
CA SER A 59 -7.08 0.72 8.21
C SER A 59 -7.89 0.39 6.96
N ASP A 60 -8.08 -0.91 6.70
CA ASP A 60 -8.97 -1.42 5.64
C ASP A 60 -10.46 -1.05 5.85
N ASN A 61 -10.84 -0.64 7.07
CA ASN A 61 -12.22 -0.25 7.40
C ASN A 61 -12.59 1.17 6.95
N ALA A 62 -11.61 2.00 6.56
CA ALA A 62 -11.86 3.38 6.14
C ALA A 62 -11.95 3.42 4.61
N ASP A 63 -13.12 3.06 4.08
CA ASP A 63 -13.38 3.23 2.65
C ASP A 63 -13.44 4.73 2.27
N SER A 64 -13.39 5.01 0.97
CA SER A 64 -13.41 6.37 0.46
C SER A 64 -14.69 7.14 0.79
N VAL A 65 -15.80 6.44 1.05
CA VAL A 65 -17.10 7.06 1.38
C VAL A 65 -17.08 7.57 2.81
N VAL A 66 -16.64 6.72 3.75
CA VAL A 66 -16.51 7.09 5.16
C VAL A 66 -15.48 8.20 5.33
N LEU A 67 -14.32 8.06 4.68
CA LEU A 67 -13.30 9.09 4.70
C LEU A 67 -13.81 10.40 4.08
N GLY A 68 -14.56 10.33 2.97
CA GLY A 68 -15.17 11.48 2.33
C GLY A 68 -16.13 12.24 3.23
N ALA A 69 -17.02 11.53 3.94
CA ALA A 69 -17.93 12.16 4.89
C ALA A 69 -17.21 12.88 6.03
N ALA A 70 -16.14 12.28 6.58
CA ALA A 70 -15.34 12.92 7.62
C ALA A 70 -14.54 14.12 7.09
N VAL A 71 -14.00 14.01 5.87
CA VAL A 71 -13.22 15.06 5.24
C VAL A 71 -14.09 16.26 4.87
N ALA A 72 -15.33 16.05 4.44
CA ALA A 72 -16.28 17.12 4.08
C ALA A 72 -16.52 18.11 5.23
N GLU A 73 -16.47 17.64 6.47
CA GLU A 73 -16.72 18.43 7.69
C GLU A 73 -15.50 19.22 8.19
N LEU A 74 -14.33 19.06 7.57
CA LEU A 74 -13.12 19.77 8.00
C LEU A 74 -13.23 21.27 7.74
N ASP A 75 -12.80 22.07 8.71
CA ASP A 75 -12.65 23.50 8.52
C ASP A 75 -11.43 23.85 7.65
N GLY A 76 -11.33 25.11 7.20
CA GLY A 76 -10.24 25.53 6.31
C GLY A 76 -8.83 25.34 6.89
N GLY A 77 -8.67 25.55 8.21
CA GLY A 77 -7.40 25.31 8.89
C GLY A 77 -7.07 23.81 9.01
N GLU A 78 -8.07 22.97 9.23
CA GLU A 78 -7.95 21.52 9.25
C GLU A 78 -7.59 20.95 7.88
N VAL A 79 -8.24 21.45 6.82
CA VAL A 79 -7.92 21.10 5.42
C VAL A 79 -6.44 21.40 5.11
N VAL A 80 -5.94 22.57 5.51
CA VAL A 80 -4.52 22.93 5.32
C VAL A 80 -3.59 21.99 6.09
N ARG A 81 -3.93 21.62 7.33
CA ARG A 81 -3.13 20.68 8.13
C ARG A 81 -3.15 19.27 7.52
N MET A 82 -4.30 18.81 7.05
CA MET A 82 -4.45 17.51 6.38
C MET A 82 -3.64 17.47 5.09
N MET A 83 -3.68 18.53 4.27
CA MET A 83 -2.86 18.65 3.06
C MET A 83 -1.37 18.54 3.37
N LYS A 84 -0.88 19.28 4.38
CA LYS A 84 0.53 19.23 4.80
C LYS A 84 0.94 17.83 5.30
N TYR A 85 0.07 17.18 6.05
CA TYR A 85 0.28 15.81 6.51
C TYR A 85 0.39 14.82 5.33
N LEU A 86 -0.52 14.90 4.35
CA LEU A 86 -0.46 14.05 3.15
C LEU A 86 0.79 14.34 2.32
N ASN A 87 1.19 15.62 2.18
CA ASN A 87 2.39 15.99 1.43
C ASN A 87 3.66 15.37 2.04
N LYS A 88 3.79 15.35 3.37
CA LYS A 88 4.90 14.64 4.06
C LYS A 88 4.99 13.16 3.66
N TRP A 89 3.85 12.49 3.51
CA TRP A 89 3.83 11.09 3.07
C TRP A 89 4.29 10.94 1.64
N ILE A 90 3.83 11.80 0.74
CA ILE A 90 4.22 11.75 -0.67
C ILE A 90 5.73 12.00 -0.81
N GLU A 91 6.28 13.00 -0.11
CA GLU A 91 7.73 13.25 -0.07
C GLU A 91 8.53 12.04 0.43
N LYS A 92 8.02 11.33 1.44
CA LYS A 92 8.67 10.12 1.96
C LYS A 92 8.66 8.99 0.93
N TYR A 93 7.54 8.76 0.25
CA TYR A 93 7.45 7.72 -0.78
C TYR A 93 8.31 8.02 -2.00
N LEU A 94 8.46 9.29 -2.37
CA LEU A 94 9.44 9.68 -3.38
C LEU A 94 10.88 9.43 -2.93
N ARG A 95 11.20 9.78 -1.69
CA ARG A 95 12.55 9.64 -1.15
C ARG A 95 12.97 8.18 -0.98
N PHE A 96 12.00 7.29 -0.74
CA PHE A 96 12.22 5.87 -0.49
C PHE A 96 11.36 5.02 -1.43
N PRO A 97 11.66 4.98 -2.74
CA PRO A 97 10.86 4.25 -3.73
C PRO A 97 10.87 2.74 -3.50
N GLU A 98 11.84 2.20 -2.76
CA GLU A 98 11.88 0.80 -2.36
C GLU A 98 10.90 0.45 -1.22
N ALA A 99 10.20 1.44 -0.64
CA ALA A 99 9.17 1.21 0.35
C ALA A 99 8.02 0.42 -0.26
N GLN A 100 7.77 -0.76 0.29
CA GLN A 100 6.72 -1.69 -0.13
C GLN A 100 5.76 -1.90 1.04
N PRO A 101 4.54 -2.44 0.81
CA PRO A 101 3.66 -2.83 1.91
C PRO A 101 4.37 -3.71 2.94
N CYS A 102 3.92 -3.62 4.19
CA CYS A 102 4.44 -4.43 5.29
C CYS A 102 4.36 -5.92 4.89
N PRO A 103 5.44 -6.70 4.99
CA PRO A 103 5.42 -8.10 4.55
C PRO A 103 4.58 -8.96 5.49
N ASP A 104 3.80 -9.92 4.96
CA ASP A 104 3.00 -10.86 5.77
C ASP A 104 3.81 -11.58 6.86
N ALA A 105 5.09 -11.89 6.58
CA ALA A 105 6.00 -12.54 7.51
C ALA A 105 6.48 -11.63 8.66
N ALA A 106 6.15 -10.33 8.66
CA ALA A 106 6.55 -9.38 9.69
C ALA A 106 6.01 -9.76 11.07
N GLY A 107 4.78 -10.28 11.16
CA GLY A 107 4.17 -10.72 12.42
C GLY A 107 4.92 -11.87 13.09
N MET A 108 5.47 -12.82 12.31
CA MET A 108 6.33 -13.88 12.86
C MET A 108 7.62 -13.32 13.48
N LEU A 109 7.99 -12.10 13.08
CA LEU A 109 9.14 -11.38 13.60
C LEU A 109 8.73 -10.29 14.62
N GLY A 110 7.49 -10.20 15.08
CA GLY A 110 7.09 -9.13 16.01
C GLY A 110 7.26 -7.72 15.42
N LEU A 111 7.20 -7.60 14.08
CA LEU A 111 7.36 -6.37 13.32
C LEU A 111 6.04 -5.90 12.67
N GLU A 112 4.91 -6.47 13.08
CA GLU A 112 3.55 -6.19 12.58
C GLU A 112 3.14 -4.72 12.70
N GLN A 113 3.83 -3.93 13.52
CA GLN A 113 3.57 -2.49 13.58
C GLN A 113 3.86 -1.77 12.25
N CYS A 114 4.59 -2.39 11.30
CA CYS A 114 4.69 -1.83 9.96
C CYS A 114 3.35 -1.80 9.20
N ASP A 115 2.35 -2.59 9.59
CA ASP A 115 1.01 -2.54 8.99
C ASP A 115 0.28 -1.24 9.33
N SER A 116 0.71 -0.53 10.38
CA SER A 116 0.14 0.76 10.75
C SER A 116 0.66 1.93 9.90
N VAL A 117 1.55 1.66 8.94
CA VAL A 117 2.08 2.66 8.01
C VAL A 117 1.18 2.74 6.77
N PRO A 118 0.58 3.91 6.47
CA PRO A 118 -0.31 4.06 5.32
C PRO A 118 0.41 3.73 4.02
N SER A 119 -0.16 2.84 3.21
CA SER A 119 0.38 2.56 1.87
C SER A 119 0.32 3.82 0.99
N PHE A 120 1.21 3.90 -0.01
CA PHE A 120 1.17 5.01 -0.98
C PHE A 120 -0.21 5.15 -1.64
N GLY A 121 -0.84 4.04 -2.00
CA GLY A 121 -2.19 4.04 -2.56
C GLY A 121 -3.26 4.57 -1.61
N ALA A 122 -3.13 4.35 -0.30
CA ALA A 122 -4.05 4.93 0.68
C ALA A 122 -3.84 6.45 0.82
N VAL A 123 -2.58 6.90 0.80
CA VAL A 123 -2.24 8.34 0.81
C VAL A 123 -2.78 9.05 -0.42
N THR A 124 -2.60 8.49 -1.63
CA THR A 124 -3.11 9.11 -2.87
C THR A 124 -4.62 9.11 -2.93
N ARG A 125 -5.30 8.06 -2.44
CA ARG A 125 -6.76 8.06 -2.29
C ARG A 125 -7.24 9.14 -1.33
N ALA A 126 -6.61 9.28 -0.16
CA ALA A 126 -6.97 10.31 0.81
C ALA A 126 -6.77 11.72 0.25
N LEU A 127 -5.72 11.93 -0.55
CA LEU A 127 -5.49 13.18 -1.27
C LEU A 127 -6.60 13.46 -2.28
N GLY A 128 -7.01 12.46 -3.08
CA GLY A 128 -8.13 12.59 -4.01
C GLY A 128 -9.41 13.01 -3.29
N VAL A 129 -9.75 12.34 -2.18
CA VAL A 129 -10.91 12.68 -1.35
C VAL A 129 -10.82 14.11 -0.79
N LEU A 130 -9.64 14.54 -0.33
CA LEU A 130 -9.42 15.90 0.16
C LEU A 130 -9.64 16.94 -0.95
N LEU A 131 -9.13 16.68 -2.15
CA LEU A 131 -9.32 17.55 -3.31
C LEU A 131 -10.80 17.60 -3.72
N ASP A 132 -11.47 16.45 -3.82
CA ASP A 132 -12.88 16.37 -4.24
C ASP A 132 -13.81 17.20 -3.34
N ASN A 133 -13.54 17.21 -2.03
CA ASN A 133 -14.36 17.93 -1.05
C ASN A 133 -13.96 19.41 -0.88
N HIS A 134 -12.67 19.74 -1.00
CA HIS A 134 -12.14 21.06 -0.60
C HIS A 134 -11.29 21.76 -1.67
N PHE A 135 -11.46 21.39 -2.96
CA PHE A 135 -10.68 21.94 -4.08
C PHE A 135 -10.59 23.46 -4.06
N SER A 136 -11.74 24.15 -3.98
CA SER A 136 -11.78 25.62 -4.02
C SER A 136 -11.03 26.24 -2.86
N HIS A 137 -11.13 25.67 -1.66
CA HIS A 137 -10.40 26.17 -0.49
C HIS A 137 -8.88 25.99 -0.67
N LEU A 138 -8.45 24.81 -1.13
CA LEU A 138 -7.04 24.50 -1.34
C LEU A 138 -6.39 25.39 -2.41
N VAL A 139 -7.03 25.52 -3.57
CA VAL A 139 -6.46 26.28 -4.71
C VAL A 139 -6.39 27.78 -4.43
N LEU A 140 -7.32 28.31 -3.63
CA LEU A 140 -7.34 29.74 -3.27
C LEU A 140 -6.46 30.07 -2.06
N ASN A 141 -6.01 29.07 -1.30
CA ASN A 141 -5.22 29.28 -0.10
C ASN A 141 -3.72 29.39 -0.43
N ALA A 142 -3.12 30.53 -0.08
CA ALA A 142 -1.72 30.80 -0.35
C ALA A 142 -0.74 29.90 0.42
N ASP A 143 -1.14 29.42 1.60
CA ASP A 143 -0.28 28.67 2.53
C ASP A 143 0.01 27.24 2.08
N VAL A 144 -0.76 26.73 1.10
CA VAL A 144 -0.64 25.36 0.55
C VAL A 144 -0.35 25.36 -0.95
N ARG A 145 -0.14 26.53 -1.55
CA ARG A 145 0.06 26.65 -3.00
C ARG A 145 1.29 25.89 -3.48
N GLU A 146 2.40 25.99 -2.76
CA GLU A 146 3.62 25.25 -3.11
C GLU A 146 3.48 23.75 -2.82
N ASP A 147 2.79 23.37 -1.74
CA ASP A 147 2.46 21.97 -1.46
C ASP A 147 1.63 21.37 -2.62
N LEU A 148 0.62 22.10 -3.10
CA LEU A 148 -0.21 21.67 -4.24
C LEU A 148 0.58 21.56 -5.54
N ARG A 149 1.52 22.48 -5.80
CA ARG A 149 2.38 22.41 -6.99
C ARG A 149 3.32 21.21 -6.95
N ALA A 150 3.91 20.94 -5.78
CA ALA A 150 4.75 19.76 -5.60
C ALA A 150 3.92 18.50 -5.88
N VAL A 151 2.72 18.42 -5.29
CA VAL A 151 1.79 17.30 -5.53
C VAL A 151 1.39 17.16 -6.99
N ASP A 152 1.04 18.25 -7.68
CA ASP A 152 0.70 18.24 -9.10
C ASP A 152 1.85 17.69 -9.98
N ALA A 153 3.09 18.15 -9.73
CA ALA A 153 4.25 17.66 -10.46
C ALA A 153 4.44 16.14 -10.27
N MET A 154 4.34 15.66 -9.02
CA MET A 154 4.47 14.24 -8.69
C MET A 154 3.35 13.39 -9.31
N MET A 155 2.10 13.87 -9.26
CA MET A 155 0.96 13.14 -9.83
C MET A 155 1.07 13.01 -11.35
N LYS A 156 1.66 14.00 -12.03
CA LYS A 156 1.94 13.91 -13.48
C LYS A 156 2.96 12.84 -13.81
N GLU A 157 4.05 12.74 -13.05
CA GLU A 157 5.04 11.67 -13.21
C GLU A 157 4.42 10.29 -12.96
N LEU A 158 3.64 10.17 -11.89
CA LEU A 158 2.94 8.93 -11.55
C LEU A 158 1.91 8.53 -12.62
N ALA A 159 1.16 9.49 -13.15
CA ALA A 159 0.19 9.25 -14.22
C ALA A 159 0.90 8.77 -15.49
N ALA A 160 2.01 9.41 -15.88
CA ALA A 160 2.81 8.99 -17.02
C ALA A 160 3.36 7.55 -16.85
N GLU A 161 3.85 7.21 -15.66
CA GLU A 161 4.32 5.85 -15.36
C GLU A 161 3.17 4.83 -15.40
N ALA A 162 2.01 5.16 -14.85
CA ALA A 162 0.84 4.29 -14.88
C ALA A 162 0.35 4.02 -16.32
N GLU A 163 0.33 5.06 -17.16
CA GLU A 163 0.00 4.94 -18.59
C GLU A 163 1.02 4.07 -19.33
N ALA A 164 2.32 4.25 -19.07
CA ALA A 164 3.38 3.45 -19.67
C ALA A 164 3.34 1.97 -19.20
N SER A 165 2.92 1.73 -17.96
CA SER A 165 2.81 0.40 -17.35
C SER A 165 1.57 -0.38 -17.78
N GLY A 166 0.52 0.30 -18.24
CA GLY A 166 -0.76 -0.32 -18.63
C GLY A 166 -0.62 -1.50 -19.61
N PRO A 167 0.08 -1.34 -20.75
CA PRO A 167 0.29 -2.43 -21.71
C PRO A 167 1.01 -3.66 -21.12
N ILE A 168 1.94 -3.44 -20.18
CA ILE A 168 2.67 -4.51 -19.50
C ILE A 168 1.70 -5.30 -18.61
N LEU A 169 0.87 -4.58 -17.84
CA LEU A 169 -0.14 -5.20 -16.99
C LEU A 169 -1.16 -6.00 -17.80
N ASP A 170 -1.62 -5.47 -18.93
CA ASP A 170 -2.51 -6.16 -19.86
C ASP A 170 -1.89 -7.44 -20.40
N LEU A 171 -0.61 -7.40 -20.77
CA LEU A 171 0.11 -8.58 -21.25
C LEU A 171 0.26 -9.63 -20.15
N LEU A 172 0.57 -9.24 -18.92
CA LEU A 172 0.61 -10.14 -17.77
C LEU A 172 -0.74 -10.79 -17.49
N HIS A 173 -1.84 -10.03 -17.58
CA HIS A 173 -3.20 -10.57 -17.44
C HIS A 173 -3.52 -11.60 -18.51
N ARG A 174 -3.20 -11.31 -19.78
CA ARG A 174 -3.40 -12.28 -20.88
C ARG A 174 -2.57 -13.54 -20.69
N LEU A 175 -1.29 -13.41 -20.33
CA LEU A 175 -0.44 -14.57 -20.05
C LEU A 175 -0.96 -15.43 -18.90
N LYS A 176 -1.52 -14.80 -17.86
CA LYS A 176 -2.14 -15.50 -16.73
C LYS A 176 -3.42 -16.24 -17.17
N GLN A 177 -4.28 -15.60 -17.97
CA GLN A 177 -5.47 -16.21 -18.56
C GLN A 177 -5.11 -17.41 -19.45
N ASP A 178 -4.17 -17.25 -20.38
CA ASP A 178 -3.70 -18.33 -21.26
C ASP A 178 -3.12 -19.53 -20.50
N LYS A 179 -2.52 -19.29 -19.32
CA LYS A 179 -2.01 -20.35 -18.45
C LYS A 179 -3.15 -21.12 -17.78
N GLU A 180 -4.17 -20.42 -17.31
CA GLU A 180 -5.35 -21.06 -16.72
C GLU A 180 -6.18 -21.80 -17.78
N ASP A 181 -6.36 -21.24 -18.97
CA ASP A 181 -7.05 -21.90 -20.09
C ASP A 181 -6.32 -23.17 -20.55
N ARG A 182 -4.98 -23.17 -20.52
CA ARG A 182 -4.18 -24.37 -20.79
C ARG A 182 -4.31 -25.44 -19.72
N LYS A 183 -4.47 -25.07 -18.44
CA LYS A 183 -4.74 -26.05 -17.37
C LYS A 183 -6.13 -26.68 -17.51
N HIS A 184 -7.14 -25.91 -17.92
CA HIS A 184 -8.50 -26.42 -18.13
C HIS A 184 -8.66 -27.30 -19.39
N LYS A 185 -7.73 -27.20 -20.35
CA LYS A 185 -7.68 -28.09 -21.52
C LYS A 185 -6.99 -29.43 -21.26
N ILE A 186 -6.34 -29.63 -20.10
CA ILE A 186 -5.82 -30.94 -19.68
C ILE A 186 -6.91 -31.67 -18.88
N VAL A 187 -7.95 -32.11 -19.58
CA VAL A 187 -8.84 -33.19 -19.09
C VAL A 187 -8.23 -34.50 -19.61
N PRO A 188 -8.04 -35.55 -18.78
CA PRO A 188 -7.51 -36.81 -19.27
C PRO A 188 -8.48 -37.43 -20.28
N LEU A 189 -8.03 -37.59 -21.52
CA LEU A 189 -8.63 -38.51 -22.48
C LEU A 189 -8.31 -39.94 -22.02
N ASP A 190 -9.12 -40.47 -21.09
CA ASP A 190 -9.21 -41.91 -20.89
C ASP A 190 -10.60 -42.29 -20.39
N GLN A 191 -11.49 -42.56 -21.34
CA GLN A 191 -12.55 -43.54 -21.17
C GLN A 191 -12.53 -44.48 -22.40
N PRO A 192 -12.22 -45.77 -22.23
CA PRO A 192 -12.34 -46.71 -23.31
C PRO A 192 -13.82 -47.04 -23.55
N SER A 193 -14.20 -46.93 -24.83
CA SER A 193 -15.46 -47.40 -25.38
C SER A 193 -15.58 -48.91 -25.17
N SER A 194 -16.46 -49.35 -24.26
CA SER A 194 -16.79 -50.77 -24.09
C SER A 194 -17.84 -51.18 -25.13
N ALA A 195 -17.37 -51.60 -26.30
CA ALA A 195 -18.15 -52.35 -27.27
C ALA A 195 -18.37 -53.80 -26.78
N TYR A 196 -19.65 -54.20 -26.72
CA TYR A 196 -20.18 -55.54 -26.94
C TYR A 196 -19.36 -56.75 -26.44
N LEU A 197 -19.75 -57.30 -25.29
CA LEU A 197 -19.62 -58.74 -25.03
C LEU A 197 -20.91 -59.44 -25.44
N VAL A 198 -20.79 -60.26 -26.48
CA VAL A 198 -21.77 -61.26 -26.91
C VAL A 198 -21.84 -62.35 -25.84
N ASN A 199 -23.03 -62.58 -25.30
CA ASN A 199 -23.35 -63.78 -24.53
C ASN A 199 -23.56 -64.95 -25.51
N MET A 200 -22.85 -66.05 -25.27
CA MET A 200 -23.19 -67.39 -25.73
C MET A 200 -23.42 -68.25 -24.49
N ASP A 201 -24.40 -69.16 -24.60
CA ASP A 201 -24.76 -70.30 -23.72
C ASP A 201 -25.97 -70.13 -22.79
N SER A 202 -27.17 -70.45 -23.29
CA SER A 202 -27.88 -71.73 -23.01
C SER A 202 -29.10 -71.89 -23.91
#